data_AF-A0A9W9ZQZ7-F1
#
_entry.id   AF-A0A9W9ZQZ7-F1
#
_cell.length_a   1.000
_cell.length_b   1.000
_cell.length_c   1.000
_cell.angle_alpha   90.00
_cell.angle_beta   90.00
_cell.angle_gamma   90.00
#
_symmetry.space_group_name_H-M   'P 1'
#
loop_
_entity.id
_entity.type
_entity.pdbx_description
1 polymer ?
#
loop_
_entity_poly.entity_id
_entity_poly.type
_entity_poly.pdbx_seq_one_letter_code
_entity_poly.pdbx_strand_id
1 'polypeptide(L)'
;MSEAPQDESAKSRAASPPSSEVAPPLLSNTKDEEAKKGSKRRGAPRSAGRTAANAGPKKTITLVTGSEAMKERQKQAKALKEHRKMTMDSRHNFILSKISDYVGADSAVVEDFILGDDKFAQIEDFFATDGSRRIMFFYQECTITRIDLSSQAANSPRKLFITGGNTEELCGTCLIFLRSTTKGITIQNVAQEVNFMAMEVSKGDVLAGFQNFLEVL
;
A
#
# COMPACT_ATOMS: atom_id res chain seq x y z
N MET A 1 59.17 31.94 -17.12
CA MET A 1 58.26 32.92 -17.75
C MET A 1 56.89 32.27 -17.70
N SER A 2 56.18 32.33 -16.57
CA SER A 2 55.51 33.50 -15.97
C SER A 2 54.40 33.96 -16.93
N GLU A 3 53.11 33.74 -16.63
CA GLU A 3 52.31 34.63 -15.78
C GLU A 3 51.02 33.95 -15.26
N ALA A 4 50.63 34.29 -14.03
CA ALA A 4 49.32 34.02 -13.42
C ALA A 4 48.36 35.21 -13.67
N PRO A 5 47.08 35.13 -13.25
CA PRO A 5 46.68 35.69 -11.93
C PRO A 5 45.75 34.71 -11.14
N GLN A 6 45.91 34.49 -9.82
CA GLN A 6 45.50 35.30 -8.63
C GLN A 6 44.01 35.71 -8.67
N ASP A 7 43.08 35.13 -7.90
CA ASP A 7 42.85 34.99 -6.43
C ASP A 7 42.18 36.22 -5.78
N GLU A 8 41.39 35.94 -4.72
CA GLU A 8 40.59 36.81 -3.82
C GLU A 8 39.17 37.20 -4.31
N SER A 9 38.08 37.06 -3.54
CA SER A 9 37.93 37.14 -2.08
C SER A 9 36.72 36.38 -1.51
N ALA A 10 36.88 35.96 -0.25
CA ALA A 10 36.03 35.11 0.58
C ALA A 10 34.82 35.80 1.28
N LYS A 11 34.05 34.93 2.00
CA LYS A 11 33.04 35.15 3.07
C LYS A 11 31.62 35.52 2.58
N SER A 12 30.53 34.92 3.07
CA SER A 12 30.24 34.37 4.40
C SER A 12 28.95 33.52 4.45
N ARG A 13 29.00 32.40 5.20
CA ARG A 13 28.10 31.95 6.30
C ARG A 13 26.55 32.05 6.17
N ALA A 14 25.95 30.87 6.03
CA ALA A 14 24.75 30.29 6.68
C ALA A 14 23.50 31.13 6.99
N ALA A 15 22.34 30.65 6.52
CA ALA A 15 21.09 30.56 7.29
C ALA A 15 20.17 29.46 6.73
N SER A 16 19.66 28.61 7.63
CA SER A 16 18.76 27.47 7.43
C SER A 16 17.31 27.91 7.04
N PRO A 17 16.46 27.00 6.53
CA PRO A 17 15.19 27.35 5.88
C PRO A 17 14.05 27.65 6.87
N PRO A 18 13.04 28.45 6.49
CA PRO A 18 11.82 28.60 7.28
C PRO A 18 10.91 27.37 7.13
N SER A 19 10.69 26.70 8.25
CA SER A 19 9.69 25.69 8.50
C SER A 19 8.28 26.30 8.44
N SER A 20 7.38 25.74 7.63
CA SER A 20 5.94 25.96 7.78
C SER A 20 5.23 24.61 7.86
N GLU A 21 5.34 24.02 9.06
CA GLU A 21 4.55 22.90 9.54
C GLU A 21 3.15 23.42 9.89
N VAL A 22 2.14 23.06 9.10
CA VAL A 22 0.73 23.34 9.42
C VAL A 22 0.14 22.08 10.02
N ALA A 23 0.22 21.95 11.34
CA ALA A 23 -0.50 20.93 12.10
C ALA A 23 -1.97 21.33 12.29
N PRO A 24 -2.93 20.37 12.23
CA PRO A 24 -4.34 20.63 12.51
C PRO A 24 -4.60 20.83 14.02
N PRO A 25 -5.62 21.63 14.42
CA PRO A 25 -5.82 22.02 15.81
C PRO A 25 -6.35 20.88 16.68
N LEU A 26 -5.72 20.71 17.84
CA LEU A 26 -6.16 19.85 18.94
C LEU A 26 -7.32 20.53 19.68
N LEU A 27 -8.49 19.88 19.67
CA LEU A 27 -9.61 20.26 20.53
C LEU A 27 -9.35 19.81 21.97
N SER A 28 -9.02 20.77 22.83
CA SER A 28 -8.95 20.60 24.28
C SER A 28 -10.37 20.62 24.88
N ASN A 29 -10.84 19.51 25.43
CA ASN A 29 -11.97 19.54 26.35
C ASN A 29 -11.47 19.87 27.75
N THR A 30 -11.93 21.01 28.25
CA THR A 30 -11.72 21.53 29.59
C THR A 30 -12.29 20.59 30.66
N LYS A 31 -11.49 20.36 31.70
CA LYS A 31 -11.93 19.91 33.02
C LYS A 31 -12.60 21.09 33.72
N ASP A 32 -13.75 20.86 34.32
CA ASP A 32 -14.20 21.60 35.51
C ASP A 32 -14.48 20.60 36.63
N GLU A 33 -13.74 20.76 37.73
CA GLU A 33 -14.05 20.28 39.08
C GLU A 33 -14.90 21.34 39.78
N GLU A 34 -15.94 20.96 40.55
CA GLU A 34 -15.86 20.93 42.03
C GLU A 34 -17.20 20.50 42.71
N ALA A 35 -17.07 19.50 43.58
CA ALA A 35 -17.66 19.32 44.92
C ALA A 35 -19.16 19.59 45.25
N LYS A 36 -19.85 18.55 45.79
CA LYS A 36 -20.03 18.31 47.26
C LYS A 36 -21.06 17.18 47.58
N LYS A 37 -20.58 16.18 48.32
CA LYS A 37 -21.09 15.61 49.61
C LYS A 37 -22.57 15.17 49.75
N GLY A 38 -22.79 13.87 50.03
CA GLY A 38 -23.64 13.44 51.17
C GLY A 38 -24.72 12.35 50.97
N SER A 39 -24.46 11.16 51.54
CA SER A 39 -25.35 10.29 52.36
C SER A 39 -26.61 9.57 51.82
N LYS A 40 -26.52 8.23 51.85
CA LYS A 40 -27.47 7.18 52.35
C LYS A 40 -28.95 7.08 51.93
N ARG A 41 -29.24 5.88 51.39
CA ARG A 41 -30.33 4.90 51.71
C ARG A 41 -31.78 5.09 51.22
N ARG A 42 -32.18 4.11 50.39
CA ARG A 42 -33.36 3.21 50.41
C ARG A 42 -34.78 3.83 50.46
N GLY A 43 -35.58 3.52 49.42
CA GLY A 43 -37.04 3.52 49.48
C GLY A 43 -37.73 3.63 48.11
N ALA A 44 -38.44 2.58 47.71
CA ALA A 44 -39.56 2.63 46.74
C ALA A 44 -40.87 2.42 47.54
N PRO A 45 -42.10 2.46 46.98
CA PRO A 45 -42.53 2.73 45.60
C PRO A 45 -43.82 3.61 45.45
N ARG A 46 -44.29 3.74 44.20
CA ARG A 46 -45.69 3.81 43.69
C ARG A 46 -46.28 5.16 43.19
N SER A 47 -46.76 5.05 41.95
CA SER A 47 -48.07 5.45 41.40
C SER A 47 -48.15 6.66 40.46
N ALA A 48 -48.53 6.33 39.22
CA ALA A 48 -49.52 6.95 38.35
C ALA A 48 -49.46 8.46 38.05
N GLY A 49 -49.23 8.77 36.77
CA GLY A 49 -49.59 10.05 36.15
C GLY A 49 -49.26 10.04 34.66
N ARG A 50 -50.29 9.94 33.80
CA ARG A 50 -50.21 10.12 32.35
C ARG A 50 -50.21 11.61 32.01
N THR A 51 -49.28 12.08 31.18
CA THR A 51 -49.42 13.19 30.22
C THR A 51 -48.26 13.09 29.21
N ALA A 52 -48.53 12.80 27.94
CA ALA A 52 -48.65 13.75 26.82
C ALA A 52 -47.30 14.23 26.24
N ALA A 53 -47.01 13.69 25.05
CA ALA A 53 -46.23 14.21 23.92
C ALA A 53 -45.19 15.32 24.17
N ASN A 54 -43.91 15.00 23.90
CA ASN A 54 -43.02 15.96 23.25
C ASN A 54 -42.08 15.22 22.29
N ALA A 55 -42.35 15.33 20.99
CA ALA A 55 -41.51 14.83 19.92
C ALA A 55 -40.36 15.81 19.70
N GLY A 56 -39.22 15.55 20.34
CA GLY A 56 -37.96 16.22 20.01
C GLY A 56 -37.48 15.77 18.62
N PRO A 57 -36.87 16.66 17.82
CA PRO A 57 -36.43 16.35 16.47
C PRO A 57 -35.31 15.30 16.53
N LYS A 58 -35.63 14.07 16.13
CA LYS A 58 -34.62 13.06 15.82
C LYS A 58 -33.82 13.59 14.64
N LYS A 59 -32.57 13.99 14.88
CA LYS A 59 -31.59 14.22 13.81
C LYS A 59 -31.40 12.89 13.09
N THR A 60 -32.15 12.70 12.01
CA THR A 60 -31.93 11.63 11.03
C THR A 60 -30.50 11.78 10.53
N ILE A 61 -29.62 10.88 10.97
CA ILE A 61 -28.31 10.70 10.35
C ILE A 61 -28.61 10.23 8.93
N THR A 62 -28.28 11.06 7.94
CA THR A 62 -28.34 10.75 6.52
C THR A 62 -27.40 9.59 6.20
N LEU A 63 -27.87 8.35 6.36
CA LEU A 63 -27.16 7.12 6.05
C LEU A 63 -27.10 6.79 4.54
N VAL A 64 -27.69 7.64 3.69
CA VAL A 64 -27.93 7.33 2.26
C VAL A 64 -26.74 7.68 1.37
N THR A 65 -25.85 8.60 1.77
CA THR A 65 -24.71 9.01 0.93
C THR A 65 -23.51 8.06 0.97
N GLY A 66 -23.36 7.28 2.06
CA GLY A 66 -22.24 6.35 2.24
C GLY A 66 -22.33 5.10 1.35
N SER A 67 -23.54 4.63 1.05
CA SER A 67 -23.75 3.45 0.21
C SER A 67 -23.50 3.74 -1.27
N GLU A 68 -23.90 4.92 -1.76
CA GLU A 68 -23.66 5.36 -3.14
C GLU A 68 -22.17 5.62 -3.39
N ALA A 69 -21.48 6.29 -2.47
CA ALA A 69 -20.04 6.54 -2.59
C ALA A 69 -19.20 5.25 -2.59
N MET A 70 -19.55 4.27 -1.74
CA MET A 70 -18.89 2.96 -1.73
C MET A 70 -19.12 2.19 -3.03
N LYS A 71 -20.36 2.20 -3.54
CA LYS A 71 -20.73 1.53 -4.79
C LYS A 71 -20.00 2.16 -5.98
N GLU A 72 -19.91 3.48 -6.03
CA GLU A 72 -19.21 4.20 -7.08
C GLU A 72 -17.70 3.91 -7.03
N ARG A 73 -17.08 3.91 -5.85
CA ARG A 73 -15.67 3.54 -5.69
C ARG A 73 -15.39 2.11 -6.16
N GLN A 74 -16.27 1.16 -5.85
CA GLN A 74 -16.13 -0.23 -6.30
C GLN A 74 -16.24 -0.33 -7.83
N LYS A 75 -17.17 0.41 -8.43
CA LYS A 75 -17.32 0.48 -9.89
C LYS A 75 -16.06 1.05 -10.57
N GLN A 76 -15.48 2.11 -10.00
CA GLN A 76 -14.24 2.70 -10.52
C GLN A 76 -13.05 1.74 -10.39
N ALA A 77 -12.90 1.08 -9.23
CA ALA A 77 -11.84 0.08 -9.03
C ALA A 77 -11.96 -1.07 -10.04
N LYS A 78 -13.19 -1.55 -10.30
CA LYS A 78 -13.44 -2.58 -11.31
C LYS A 78 -13.09 -2.10 -12.73
N ALA A 79 -13.55 -0.91 -13.12
CA ALA A 79 -13.25 -0.35 -14.43
C ALA A 79 -11.74 -0.15 -14.66
N LEU A 80 -11.01 0.27 -13.62
CA LEU A 80 -9.56 0.41 -13.67
C LEU A 80 -8.87 -0.94 -13.87
N LYS A 81 -9.29 -1.98 -13.13
CA LYS A 81 -8.76 -3.34 -13.32
C LYS A 81 -9.04 -3.86 -14.72
N GLU A 82 -10.25 -3.67 -15.25
CA GLU A 82 -10.61 -4.08 -16.61
C GLU A 82 -9.78 -3.34 -17.66
N HIS A 83 -9.56 -2.03 -17.49
CA HIS A 83 -8.70 -1.27 -18.39
C HIS A 83 -7.25 -1.77 -18.39
N ARG A 84 -6.65 -1.95 -17.20
CA ARG A 84 -5.30 -2.50 -17.06
C ARG A 84 -5.18 -3.91 -17.65
N LYS A 85 -6.22 -4.73 -17.52
CA LYS A 85 -6.28 -6.05 -18.14
C LYS A 85 -6.23 -5.98 -19.68
N MET A 86 -6.84 -4.97 -20.28
CA MET A 86 -6.79 -4.75 -21.73
C MET A 86 -5.42 -4.26 -22.21
N THR A 87 -4.63 -3.62 -21.36
CA THR A 87 -3.27 -3.15 -21.72
C THR A 87 -2.21 -4.23 -21.54
N MET A 88 -2.49 -5.27 -20.75
CA MET A 88 -1.56 -6.38 -20.55
C MET A 88 -1.34 -7.18 -21.83
N ASP A 89 -0.08 -7.52 -22.05
CA ASP A 89 0.38 -8.36 -23.15
C ASP A 89 1.18 -9.58 -22.64
N SER A 90 1.81 -10.32 -23.54
CA SER A 90 2.60 -11.50 -23.19
C SER A 90 3.81 -11.20 -22.28
N ARG A 91 4.33 -9.97 -22.24
CA ARG A 91 5.42 -9.59 -21.32
C ARG A 91 4.93 -9.57 -19.88
N HIS A 92 3.72 -9.04 -19.67
CA HIS A 92 3.07 -9.06 -18.37
C HIS A 92 2.80 -10.50 -17.92
N ASN A 93 2.23 -11.30 -18.82
CA ASN A 93 1.94 -12.71 -18.55
C ASN A 93 3.20 -13.52 -18.22
N PHE A 94 4.34 -13.20 -18.83
CA PHE A 94 5.63 -13.81 -18.49
C PHE A 94 6.05 -13.52 -17.03
N ILE A 95 5.91 -12.27 -16.57
CA ILE A 95 6.21 -11.92 -15.18
C ILE A 95 5.23 -12.63 -14.23
N LEU A 96 3.92 -12.54 -14.50
CA LEU A 96 2.90 -13.11 -13.63
C LEU A 96 2.97 -14.64 -13.55
N SER A 97 3.28 -15.33 -14.65
CA SER A 97 3.44 -16.78 -14.64
C SER A 97 4.61 -17.21 -13.78
N LYS A 98 5.76 -16.52 -13.88
CA LYS A 98 6.93 -16.78 -13.03
C LYS A 98 6.61 -16.58 -11.54
N ILE A 99 5.84 -15.55 -11.21
CA ILE A 99 5.37 -15.32 -9.84
C ILE A 99 4.46 -16.46 -9.39
N SER A 100 3.45 -16.78 -10.20
CA SER A 100 2.47 -17.85 -9.96
C SER A 100 3.16 -19.20 -9.69
N ASP A 101 4.07 -19.59 -10.58
CA ASP A 101 4.85 -20.82 -10.49
C ASP A 101 5.70 -20.89 -9.21
N TYR A 102 6.34 -19.76 -8.83
CA TYR A 102 7.20 -19.73 -7.65
C TYR A 102 6.41 -19.75 -6.34
N VAL A 103 5.36 -18.93 -6.23
CA VAL A 103 4.58 -18.81 -4.99
C VAL A 103 3.50 -19.88 -4.83
N GLY A 104 3.20 -20.62 -5.89
CA GLY A 104 2.16 -21.66 -5.91
C GLY A 104 0.74 -21.12 -5.77
N ALA A 105 0.51 -19.85 -6.16
CA ALA A 105 -0.82 -19.24 -6.17
C ALA A 105 -1.48 -19.39 -7.54
N ASP A 106 -2.81 -19.37 -7.60
CA ASP A 106 -3.53 -19.41 -8.88
C ASP A 106 -3.23 -18.15 -9.72
N SER A 107 -3.04 -18.34 -11.03
CA SER A 107 -2.70 -17.25 -11.94
C SER A 107 -3.75 -16.14 -11.98
N ALA A 108 -5.04 -16.45 -11.80
CA ALA A 108 -6.09 -15.43 -11.73
C ALA A 108 -6.02 -14.62 -10.43
N VAL A 109 -5.59 -15.24 -9.32
CA VAL A 109 -5.36 -14.55 -8.04
C VAL A 109 -4.15 -13.61 -8.16
N VAL A 110 -3.06 -14.08 -8.76
CA VAL A 110 -1.86 -13.26 -9.02
C VAL A 110 -2.19 -12.09 -9.94
N GLU A 111 -2.94 -12.32 -11.01
CA GLU A 111 -3.43 -11.26 -11.91
C GLU A 111 -4.29 -10.24 -11.14
N ASP A 112 -5.25 -10.68 -10.34
CA ASP A 112 -6.15 -9.80 -9.59
C ASP A 112 -5.40 -8.93 -8.56
N PHE A 113 -4.33 -9.47 -7.95
CA PHE A 113 -3.42 -8.68 -7.10
C PHE A 113 -2.76 -7.56 -7.88
N ILE A 114 -2.11 -7.88 -9.00
CA ILE A 114 -1.32 -6.93 -9.76
C ILE A 114 -2.21 -5.88 -10.44
N LEU A 115 -3.34 -6.28 -11.01
CA LEU A 115 -4.31 -5.34 -11.59
C LEU A 115 -4.86 -4.35 -10.54
N GLY A 116 -4.95 -4.76 -9.28
CA GLY A 116 -5.39 -3.92 -8.17
C GLY A 116 -4.31 -3.06 -7.54
N ASP A 117 -3.03 -3.20 -7.93
CA ASP A 117 -1.92 -2.52 -7.28
C ASP A 117 -1.81 -1.05 -7.72
N ASP A 118 -1.59 -0.14 -6.79
CA ASP A 118 -1.47 1.30 -7.09
C ASP A 118 -0.22 1.60 -7.93
N LYS A 119 0.83 0.77 -7.82
CA LYS A 119 2.10 0.92 -8.53
C LYS A 119 2.15 0.11 -9.84
N PHE A 120 1.00 -0.37 -10.35
CA PHE A 120 0.90 -1.15 -11.60
C PHE A 120 1.71 -0.54 -12.77
N ALA A 121 1.70 0.79 -12.89
CA ALA A 121 2.43 1.50 -13.94
C ALA A 121 3.95 1.26 -13.95
N GLN A 122 4.55 0.80 -12.84
CA GLN A 122 5.97 0.47 -12.78
C GLN A 122 6.35 -0.73 -13.65
N ILE A 123 5.38 -1.57 -14.03
CA ILE A 123 5.61 -2.68 -14.96
C ILE A 123 5.97 -2.13 -16.36
N GLU A 124 5.27 -1.10 -16.82
CA GLU A 124 5.55 -0.47 -18.11
C GLU A 124 6.89 0.28 -18.09
N ASP A 125 7.22 0.95 -16.98
CA ASP A 125 8.53 1.56 -16.80
C ASP A 125 9.65 0.51 -16.87
N PHE A 126 9.48 -0.65 -16.23
CA PHE A 126 10.43 -1.75 -16.35
C PHE A 126 10.64 -2.21 -17.80
N PHE A 127 9.60 -2.16 -18.63
CA PHE A 127 9.67 -2.56 -20.03
C PHE A 127 10.19 -1.46 -20.99
N ALA A 128 10.15 -0.19 -20.60
CA ALA A 128 10.53 0.93 -21.47
C ALA A 128 12.01 0.92 -21.85
N THR A 129 12.39 1.54 -22.98
CA THR A 129 13.80 1.82 -23.27
C THR A 129 14.38 2.71 -22.17
N ASP A 130 15.56 2.37 -21.65
CA ASP A 130 16.20 3.02 -20.50
C ASP A 130 15.32 3.08 -19.23
N GLY A 131 14.31 2.22 -19.16
CA GLY A 131 13.45 2.06 -18.00
C GLY A 131 14.12 1.39 -16.79
N SER A 132 13.37 1.19 -15.70
CA SER A 132 13.93 0.60 -14.48
C SER A 132 14.62 -0.75 -14.75
N ARG A 133 15.84 -0.91 -14.22
CA ARG A 133 16.61 -2.16 -14.31
C ARG A 133 16.00 -3.32 -13.52
N ARG A 134 15.11 -3.02 -12.58
CA ARG A 134 14.46 -4.01 -11.73
C ARG A 134 12.99 -3.68 -11.48
N ILE A 135 12.20 -4.71 -11.29
CA ILE A 135 10.89 -4.60 -10.64
C ILE A 135 10.81 -5.66 -9.54
N MET A 136 10.26 -5.29 -8.40
CA MET A 136 10.20 -6.15 -7.22
C MET A 136 8.76 -6.29 -6.74
N PHE A 137 8.46 -7.48 -6.23
CA PHE A 137 7.19 -7.80 -5.64
C PHE A 137 7.42 -8.45 -4.29
N PHE A 138 6.57 -8.11 -3.34
CA PHE A 138 6.52 -8.79 -2.06
C PHE A 138 5.28 -9.67 -2.00
N TYR A 139 5.46 -10.91 -1.57
CA TYR A 139 4.39 -11.85 -1.28
C TYR A 139 4.48 -12.27 0.18
N GLN A 140 3.60 -11.70 1.01
CA GLN A 140 3.72 -11.77 2.46
C GLN A 140 2.37 -12.07 3.10
N GLU A 141 2.40 -12.58 4.33
CA GLU A 141 1.18 -12.82 5.12
C GLU A 141 0.37 -11.53 5.29
N CYS A 142 -0.95 -11.64 5.18
CA CYS A 142 -1.86 -10.52 5.30
C CYS A 142 -3.06 -10.91 6.15
N THR A 143 -3.48 -10.03 7.05
CA THR A 143 -4.68 -10.25 7.84
C THR A 143 -5.92 -9.95 7.00
N ILE A 144 -6.72 -10.99 6.72
CA ILE A 144 -8.04 -10.83 6.12
C ILE A 144 -8.99 -10.32 7.19
N THR A 145 -9.42 -9.07 7.07
CA THR A 145 -10.36 -8.46 8.04
C THR A 145 -11.82 -8.62 7.61
N ARG A 146 -12.08 -8.74 6.30
CA ARG A 146 -13.41 -8.91 5.70
C ARG A 146 -13.30 -9.67 4.39
N ILE A 147 -14.32 -10.45 4.08
CA ILE A 147 -14.45 -11.13 2.79
C ILE A 147 -14.94 -10.11 1.75
N ASP A 148 -14.25 -10.01 0.64
CA ASP A 148 -14.63 -9.19 -0.51
C ASP A 148 -14.99 -10.10 -1.69
N LEU A 149 -16.28 -10.18 -2.03
CA LEU A 149 -16.75 -11.02 -3.14
C LEU A 149 -16.34 -10.48 -4.52
N SER A 150 -15.81 -9.26 -4.60
CA SER A 150 -15.42 -8.62 -5.86
C SER A 150 -13.94 -8.79 -6.22
N SER A 151 -13.13 -9.39 -5.34
CA SER A 151 -11.71 -9.65 -5.59
C SER A 151 -11.30 -10.96 -4.92
N GLN A 152 -10.77 -11.90 -5.72
CA GLN A 152 -10.23 -13.14 -5.17
C GLN A 152 -8.96 -12.86 -4.38
N ALA A 153 -8.13 -11.92 -4.86
CA ALA A 153 -6.92 -11.46 -4.18
C ALA A 153 -7.20 -10.93 -2.76
N ALA A 154 -8.31 -10.21 -2.57
CA ALA A 154 -8.70 -9.67 -1.26
C ALA A 154 -9.01 -10.74 -0.21
N ASN A 155 -9.30 -11.97 -0.62
CA ASN A 155 -9.60 -13.10 0.27
C ASN A 155 -8.40 -14.04 0.46
N SER A 156 -7.24 -13.72 -0.11
CA SER A 156 -6.03 -14.54 0.04
C SER A 156 -5.37 -14.26 1.40
N PRO A 157 -4.88 -15.30 2.12
CA PRO A 157 -4.17 -15.14 3.39
C PRO A 157 -2.78 -14.48 3.24
N ARG A 158 -2.35 -14.28 2.00
CA ARG A 158 -1.13 -13.56 1.63
C ARG A 158 -1.42 -12.51 0.59
N LYS A 159 -0.74 -11.37 0.66
CA LYS A 159 -0.85 -10.27 -0.29
C LYS A 159 0.36 -10.24 -1.21
N LEU A 160 0.12 -10.14 -2.51
CA LEU A 160 1.12 -9.81 -3.52
C LEU A 160 0.99 -8.32 -3.87
N PHE A 161 2.10 -7.59 -3.89
CA PHE A 161 2.13 -6.17 -4.29
C PHE A 161 3.49 -5.75 -4.83
N ILE A 162 3.51 -4.68 -5.61
CA ILE A 162 4.72 -4.08 -6.18
C ILE A 162 5.42 -3.22 -5.12
N THR A 163 6.75 -3.30 -5.04
CA THR A 163 7.55 -2.57 -4.05
C THR A 163 8.82 -1.96 -4.65
N GLY A 164 9.21 -0.81 -4.11
CA GLY A 164 10.53 -0.21 -4.37
C GLY A 164 11.64 -0.76 -3.45
N GLY A 165 11.27 -1.51 -2.40
CA GLY A 165 12.16 -2.11 -1.40
C GLY A 165 12.62 -1.17 -0.30
N ASN A 166 12.01 0.02 -0.18
CA ASN A 166 12.48 1.11 0.69
C ASN A 166 11.42 1.64 1.66
N THR A 167 10.14 1.32 1.47
CA THR A 167 9.05 1.76 2.33
C THR A 167 8.35 0.62 3.07
N GLU A 168 8.45 -0.60 2.55
CA GLU A 168 7.79 -1.78 3.11
C GLU A 168 8.81 -2.71 3.75
N GLU A 169 8.47 -3.27 4.91
CA GLU A 169 9.25 -4.34 5.53
C GLU A 169 9.08 -5.66 4.76
N LEU A 170 10.16 -6.46 4.73
CA LEU A 170 10.16 -7.77 4.11
C LEU A 170 10.06 -8.86 5.18
N CYS A 171 8.87 -9.46 5.30
CA CYS A 171 8.52 -10.53 6.25
C CYS A 171 8.07 -11.82 5.54
N GLY A 172 8.25 -11.92 4.22
CA GLY A 172 7.78 -13.06 3.43
C GLY A 172 8.72 -13.35 2.26
N THR A 173 8.17 -13.46 1.06
CA THR A 173 8.95 -13.69 -0.15
C THR A 173 9.18 -12.37 -0.89
N CYS A 174 10.44 -12.11 -1.25
CA CYS A 174 10.82 -11.08 -2.21
C CYS A 174 11.02 -11.72 -3.58
N LEU A 175 10.35 -11.21 -4.61
CA LEU A 175 10.42 -11.65 -6.00
C LEU A 175 11.02 -10.51 -6.81
N ILE A 176 12.10 -10.77 -7.53
CA ILE A 176 12.88 -9.74 -8.24
C ILE A 176 13.01 -10.15 -9.70
N PHE A 177 12.62 -9.25 -10.59
CA PHE A 177 12.90 -9.35 -12.01
C PHE A 177 13.96 -8.33 -12.38
N LEU A 178 15.05 -8.78 -13.00
CA LEU A 178 16.16 -7.97 -13.45
C LEU A 178 16.25 -8.03 -14.97
N ARG A 179 16.45 -6.88 -15.62
CA ARG A 179 16.77 -6.84 -17.05
C ARG A 179 18.26 -6.62 -17.28
N SER A 180 18.82 -7.33 -18.26
CA SER A 180 20.25 -7.26 -18.61
C SER A 180 20.55 -6.21 -19.69
N THR A 181 19.52 -5.66 -20.32
CA THR A 181 19.60 -4.71 -21.45
C THR A 181 19.10 -3.32 -21.09
N THR A 182 19.59 -2.29 -21.77
CA THR A 182 19.03 -0.91 -21.74
C THR A 182 17.97 -0.68 -22.83
N LYS A 183 17.86 -1.58 -23.81
CA LYS A 183 16.79 -1.54 -24.83
C LYS A 183 15.45 -1.96 -24.22
N GLY A 184 14.34 -1.46 -24.76
CA GLY A 184 13.01 -1.87 -24.33
C GLY A 184 12.79 -3.38 -24.33
N ILE A 185 12.05 -3.87 -23.33
CA ILE A 185 11.63 -5.26 -23.24
C ILE A 185 10.42 -5.45 -24.16
N THR A 186 10.58 -6.33 -25.14
CA THR A 186 9.59 -6.69 -26.13
C THR A 186 9.08 -8.11 -25.88
N ILE A 187 7.98 -8.45 -26.54
CA ILE A 187 7.40 -9.81 -26.51
C ILE A 187 8.44 -10.86 -26.93
N GLN A 188 9.33 -10.51 -27.86
CA GLN A 188 10.31 -11.44 -28.43
C GLN A 188 11.54 -11.64 -27.53
N ASN A 189 11.93 -10.63 -26.75
CA ASN A 189 13.18 -10.68 -25.97
C ASN A 189 12.96 -10.94 -24.47
N VAL A 190 11.73 -10.85 -23.95
CA VAL A 190 11.46 -10.90 -22.50
C VAL A 190 12.07 -12.12 -21.81
N ALA A 191 11.98 -13.31 -22.43
CA ALA A 191 12.52 -14.54 -21.84
C ALA A 191 14.06 -14.62 -21.84
N GLN A 192 14.72 -13.86 -22.71
CA GLN A 192 16.18 -13.81 -22.82
C GLN A 192 16.77 -12.70 -21.95
N GLU A 193 16.07 -11.56 -21.88
CA GLU A 193 16.58 -10.34 -21.28
C GLU A 193 16.19 -10.18 -19.81
N VAL A 194 15.12 -10.85 -19.38
CA VAL A 194 14.60 -10.77 -18.00
C VAL A 194 14.97 -12.01 -17.20
N ASN A 195 15.76 -11.79 -16.16
CA ASN A 195 16.12 -12.78 -15.16
C ASN A 195 15.17 -12.68 -13.97
N PHE A 196 14.81 -13.84 -13.41
CA PHE A 196 13.97 -13.95 -12.23
C PHE A 196 14.79 -14.49 -11.05
N MET A 197 14.67 -13.83 -9.91
CA MET A 197 15.25 -14.25 -8.64
C MET A 197 14.18 -14.15 -7.56
N ALA A 198 14.29 -14.99 -6.55
CA ALA A 198 13.41 -14.94 -5.40
C ALA A 198 14.19 -15.23 -4.12
N MET A 199 13.78 -14.61 -3.02
CA MET A 199 14.38 -14.79 -1.71
C MET A 199 13.27 -14.91 -0.67
N GLU A 200 13.27 -16.01 0.07
CA GLU A 200 12.33 -16.24 1.16
C GLU A 200 12.97 -15.79 2.50
N VAL A 201 12.25 -14.93 3.22
CA VAL A 201 12.67 -14.36 4.50
C VAL A 201 11.70 -14.74 5.63
N SER A 202 10.67 -15.54 5.34
CA SER A 202 9.60 -15.90 6.30
C SER A 202 10.10 -16.63 7.57
N LYS A 203 11.26 -17.28 7.52
CA LYS A 203 11.82 -18.12 8.60
C LYS A 203 13.04 -17.51 9.29
N GLY A 204 13.34 -16.24 9.03
CA GLY A 204 14.54 -15.58 9.55
C GLY A 204 14.59 -14.10 9.22
N ASP A 205 15.77 -13.52 9.26
CA ASP A 205 16.00 -12.18 8.76
C ASP A 205 16.50 -12.20 7.32
N VAL A 206 16.69 -11.01 6.74
CA VAL A 206 17.16 -10.85 5.36
C VAL A 206 18.53 -11.50 5.14
N LEU A 207 19.39 -11.52 6.16
CA LEU A 207 20.72 -12.12 6.06
C LEU A 207 20.63 -13.64 5.96
N ALA A 208 19.79 -14.28 6.79
CA ALA A 208 19.50 -15.70 6.70
C ALA A 208 18.86 -16.07 5.34
N GLY A 209 17.91 -15.25 4.87
CA GLY A 209 17.32 -15.41 3.54
C GLY A 209 18.37 -15.33 2.42
N PHE A 210 19.30 -14.39 2.52
CA PHE A 210 20.38 -14.23 1.54
C PHE A 210 21.39 -15.37 1.59
N GLN A 211 21.75 -15.85 2.78
CA GLN A 211 22.58 -17.04 2.93
C GLN A 211 21.95 -18.24 2.23
N ASN A 212 20.67 -18.53 2.51
CA ASN A 212 19.95 -19.65 1.88
C ASN A 212 19.90 -19.50 0.36
N PHE A 213 19.74 -18.28 -0.16
CA PHE A 213 19.77 -18.03 -1.59
C PHE A 213 21.12 -18.39 -2.21
N LEU A 214 22.24 -18.08 -1.54
CA LEU A 214 23.59 -18.39 -2.03
C LEU A 214 23.95 -19.88 -1.93
N GLU A 215 23.37 -20.62 -0.99
CA GLU A 215 23.63 -22.06 -0.83
C GLU A 215 23.02 -22.92 -1.97
N VAL A 216 22.06 -22.36 -2.72
CA VAL A 216 21.31 -23.06 -3.78
C VAL A 216 21.77 -22.64 -5.19
N LEU A 217 22.73 -21.71 -5.29
CA LEU A 217 23.41 -21.34 -6.54
C LEU A 217 24.56 -22.30 -6.86
#